data_AF-A0A800ER49-F1
#
_entry.id   AF-A0A800ER49-F1
#
_cell.length_a   1.000
_cell.length_b   1.000
_cell.length_c   1.000
_cell.angle_alpha   90.00
_cell.angle_beta   90.00
_cell.angle_gamma   90.00
#
_symmetry.space_group_name_H-M   'P 1'
#
loop_
_entity.id
_entity.type
_entity.pdbx_description
1 polymer ?
#
loop_
_entity_poly.entity_id
_entity_poly.type
_entity_poly.pdbx_seq_one_letter_code
_entity_poly.pdbx_strand_id
1 'polypeptide(L)' 'MSDRRAGSGSRQKVSFEDEAIPHMDAVYRFALRLSGGKDSAEDLVQDTYFRAFRAWD' A
#
# COMPACT_ATOMS: atom_id res chain seq x y z
N MET A 1 -13.03 39.70 21.00
CA MET A 1 -11.89 39.11 20.26
C MET A 1 -11.36 37.90 21.03
N SER A 2 -11.98 36.75 20.83
CA SER A 2 -11.38 35.45 21.15
C SER A 2 -11.69 34.59 19.93
N ASP A 3 -10.75 34.60 18.99
CA ASP A 3 -10.88 33.96 17.70
C ASP A 3 -11.19 32.47 17.85
N ARG A 4 -12.36 32.09 17.34
CA ARG A 4 -12.61 30.73 16.86
C ARG A 4 -11.61 30.47 15.72
N ARG A 5 -10.56 29.70 15.96
CA ARG A 5 -9.87 28.98 14.88
C ARG A 5 -10.52 27.61 14.78
N ALA A 6 -11.60 27.51 14.00
CA ALA A 6 -11.55 27.01 12.62
C ALA A 6 -10.81 25.67 12.57
N GLY A 7 -11.59 24.59 12.51
CA GLY A 7 -11.08 23.24 12.30
C GLY A 7 -10.21 23.21 11.05
N SER A 8 -8.92 22.95 11.24
CA SER A 8 -8.00 22.66 10.14
C SER A 8 -8.37 21.28 9.60
N GLY A 9 -8.95 21.26 8.41
CA GLY A 9 -9.49 20.05 7.77
C GLY A 9 -8.54 18.87 7.87
N SER A 10 -8.95 17.87 8.63
CA SER A 10 -8.34 16.55 8.61
C SER A 10 -8.56 15.98 7.22
N ARG A 11 -7.59 16.15 6.32
CA ARG A 11 -7.48 15.26 5.17
C ARG A 11 -7.36 13.87 5.77
N GLN A 12 -8.44 13.10 5.73
CA GLN A 12 -8.40 11.67 6.07
C GLN A 12 -7.27 11.10 5.22
N LYS A 13 -6.19 10.70 5.88
CA LYS A 13 -5.12 9.98 5.20
C LYS A 13 -5.76 8.67 4.74
N VAL A 14 -5.69 8.39 3.45
CA VAL A 14 -6.09 7.09 2.89
C VAL A 14 -5.25 6.02 3.60
N SER A 15 -5.87 4.91 3.99
CA SER A 15 -5.11 3.82 4.60
C SER A 15 -4.19 3.19 3.56
N PHE A 16 -3.10 2.55 4.01
CA PHE A 16 -2.23 1.84 3.08
C PHE A 16 -3.00 0.74 2.34
N GLU A 17 -3.91 0.06 3.04
CA GLU A 17 -4.74 -1.02 2.53
C GLU A 17 -5.66 -0.55 1.41
N ASP A 18 -6.30 0.61 1.57
CA ASP A 18 -7.18 1.21 0.56
C ASP A 18 -6.44 1.53 -0.74
N GLU A 19 -5.17 1.94 -0.64
CA GLU A 19 -4.33 2.25 -1.80
C GLU A 19 -3.70 0.97 -2.40
N ALA A 20 -3.25 0.03 -1.55
CA ALA A 20 -2.36 -1.04 -1.98
C ALA A 20 -3.11 -2.33 -2.39
N ILE A 21 -4.21 -2.70 -1.73
CA ILE A 21 -4.98 -3.92 -2.05
C ILE A 21 -5.51 -3.92 -3.50
N PRO A 22 -6.02 -2.81 -4.06
CA PRO A 22 -6.48 -2.78 -5.46
C PRO A 22 -5.41 -3.19 -6.47
N HIS A 23 -4.12 -3.06 -6.13
CA HIS A 23 -3.00 -3.39 -7.00
C HIS A 23 -2.48 -4.83 -6.86
N MET A 24 -2.98 -5.60 -5.89
CA MET A 24 -2.38 -6.88 -5.51
C MET A 24 -2.39 -7.93 -6.64
N ASP A 25 -3.48 -8.03 -7.41
CA ASP A 25 -3.55 -8.95 -8.56
C ASP A 25 -2.57 -8.55 -9.68
N ALA A 26 -2.43 -7.26 -9.96
CA ALA A 26 -1.48 -6.77 -10.96
C ALA A 26 -0.03 -7.05 -10.54
N VAL A 27 0.30 -6.78 -9.27
CA VAL A 27 1.62 -7.04 -8.69
C VAL A 27 1.93 -8.54 -8.70
N TYR A 28 0.97 -9.40 -8.34
CA TYR A 28 1.15 -10.85 -8.40
C TYR A 28 1.38 -11.37 -9.83
N ARG A 29 0.61 -10.90 -10.82
CA ARG A 29 0.83 -11.27 -12.23
C ARG A 29 2.17 -10.80 -12.78
N PHE A 30 2.68 -9.68 -12.28
CA PHE A 30 4.01 -9.20 -12.62
C PHE A 30 5.08 -10.08 -11.94
N ALA A 31 4.91 -10.38 -10.66
CA ALA A 31 5.77 -11.26 -9.90
C ALA A 31 5.87 -12.66 -10.53
N LEU A 32 4.75 -13.25 -10.96
CA LEU A 32 4.71 -14.54 -11.67
C LEU A 32 5.58 -14.55 -12.94
N ARG A 33 5.58 -13.46 -13.70
CA ARG A 33 6.41 -13.33 -14.92
C ARG A 33 7.89 -13.19 -14.58
N LEU A 34 8.22 -12.56 -13.44
CA LEU A 34 9.60 -12.36 -13.00
C LEU A 34 10.20 -13.60 -12.33
N SER A 35 9.42 -14.29 -11.49
CA SER A 35 9.90 -15.39 -10.67
C SER A 35 9.80 -16.75 -11.35
N GLY A 36 8.93 -16.90 -12.36
CA GLY A 36 8.75 -18.15 -13.11
C GLY A 36 8.00 -19.24 -12.33
N GLY A 37 7.49 -18.96 -11.13
CA GLY A 37 6.79 -19.92 -10.28
C GLY A 37 5.85 -19.25 -9.29
N LYS A 38 4.79 -19.97 -8.87
CA LYS A 38 3.77 -19.45 -7.96
C LYS A 38 4.35 -19.13 -6.58
N ASP A 39 5.03 -20.10 -5.97
CA ASP A 39 5.62 -19.95 -4.63
C ASP A 39 6.58 -18.76 -4.58
N SER A 40 7.51 -18.68 -5.54
CA SER A 40 8.45 -17.56 -5.63
C SER A 40 7.78 -16.22 -5.96
N ALA A 41 6.63 -16.22 -6.63
CA ALA A 41 5.86 -15.00 -6.85
C ALA A 41 5.15 -14.55 -5.57
N GLU A 42 4.57 -15.47 -4.81
CA GLU A 42 3.91 -15.18 -3.52
C GLU A 42 4.91 -14.55 -2.55
N ASP A 43 6.09 -15.14 -2.41
CA ASP A 43 7.18 -14.60 -1.58
C ASP A 43 7.58 -13.17 -2.03
N LEU A 44 7.71 -12.96 -3.34
CA LEU A 44 8.08 -11.66 -3.91
C LEU A 44 7.01 -10.60 -3.66
N VAL A 45 5.73 -10.95 -3.79
CA VAL A 45 4.61 -10.05 -3.47
C VAL A 45 4.63 -9.70 -1.98
N GLN A 46 4.81 -10.70 -1.11
CA GLN A 46 4.85 -10.48 0.33
C GLN A 46 5.99 -9.53 0.74
N ASP A 47 7.22 -9.75 0.26
CA ASP A 47 8.35 -8.86 0.56
C ASP A 47 8.12 -7.44 0.00
N THR A 48 7.51 -7.33 -1.18
CA THR A 48 7.18 -6.04 -1.79
C THR A 48 6.20 -5.24 -0.94
N TYR A 49 5.08 -5.85 -0.53
CA TYR A 49 4.08 -5.18 0.30
C TYR A 49 4.60 -4.90 1.72
N PHE A 50 5.43 -5.79 2.28
CA PHE A 50 6.07 -5.56 3.57
C PHE A 50 6.98 -4.31 3.54
N ARG A 51 7.81 -4.18 2.50
CA ARG A 51 8.66 -2.99 2.31
C ARG A 51 7.83 -1.73 2.07
N ALA A 52 6.77 -1.83 1.27
CA ALA A 52 5.89 -0.70 0.99
C ALA A 52 5.18 -0.21 2.27
N PHE A 53 4.66 -1.12 3.09
CA PHE A 53 4.05 -0.80 4.37
C PHE A 53 5.05 -0.11 5.32
N ARG A 54 6.27 -0.67 5.45
CA ARG A 54 7.33 -0.06 6.27
C ARG A 54 7.78 1.32 5.82
N ALA A 55 7.54 1.69 4.56
CA ALA A 55 7.85 3.02 4.03
C ALA A 55 6.67 4.00 4.16
N TRP A 56 5.46 3.48 4.41
CA TRP A 56 4.23 4.26 4.58
C TRP A 56 4.00 4.66 6.05
N ASP A 57 4.38 3.78 6.99
CA ASP A 57 4.45 4.03 8.43
C ASP A 57 5.61 4.97 8.79
#